data_AF-A0A966IRZ0-F1
#
_entry.id   AF-A0A966IRZ0-F1
#
_cell.length_a   1.000
_cell.length_b   1.000
_cell.length_c   1.000
_cell.angle_alpha   90.00
_cell.angle_beta   90.00
_cell.angle_gamma   90.00
#
_symmetry.space_group_name_H-M   'P 1'
#
loop_
_entity.id
_entity.type
_entity.pdbx_description
1 polymer ?
#
loop_
_entity_poly.entity_id
_entity_poly.type
_entity_poly.pdbx_seq_one_letter_code
_entity_poly.pdbx_strand_id
1 'polypeptide(L)'
;DVYKRQVLDLKYKGASNIIGDRSFSKNPKIVSLIGDICIKLFHLNSIGAVIKHIPGHGLAKSDSHKFTPIINKTLKYLEKKDFYTFKNKKSFFAMTAHVVYKQIDKHNTVTHSKEIINLIRNKIGFKNILISDDVSMKSLKNSIKTNTLKAFAAGCNLVLHCNGNMNEMKQVADNSPFIDKFIIKKTSEFYKILS
;
A
#
# COMPACT_ATOMS: atom_id res chain seq x y z
N ASP A 1 -10.08 14.60 -6.98
CA ASP A 1 -8.94 14.25 -7.86
C ASP A 1 -7.91 13.34 -7.19
N VAL A 2 -8.18 12.04 -7.08
CA VAL A 2 -7.20 11.05 -6.57
C VAL A 2 -7.20 9.80 -7.46
N TYR A 3 -6.05 9.45 -8.02
CA TYR A 3 -5.90 8.35 -8.95
C TYR A 3 -5.18 7.14 -8.33
N LYS A 4 -5.86 5.99 -8.30
CA LYS A 4 -5.40 4.78 -7.60
C LYS A 4 -4.66 3.76 -8.47
N ARG A 5 -4.32 4.03 -9.74
CA ARG A 5 -3.79 2.98 -10.66
C ARG A 5 -2.27 2.81 -10.64
N GLN A 6 -1.49 3.67 -9.98
CA GLN A 6 -0.02 3.62 -10.10
C GLN A 6 0.56 2.39 -9.37
N VAL A 7 0.80 1.35 -10.17
CA VAL A 7 1.40 0.10 -9.71
C VAL A 7 2.92 0.23 -9.84
N LEU A 8 3.62 0.26 -8.71
CA LEU A 8 5.10 0.23 -8.65
C LEU A 8 5.64 -1.19 -8.42
N ASP A 9 4.76 -2.18 -8.56
CA ASP A 9 5.10 -3.60 -8.43
C ASP A 9 5.95 -4.07 -9.62
N LEU A 10 6.89 -4.98 -9.37
CA LEU A 10 7.76 -5.55 -10.41
C LEU A 10 7.10 -6.75 -11.07
N LYS A 11 7.34 -6.91 -12.38
CA LYS A 11 6.94 -8.11 -13.12
C LYS A 11 7.95 -9.23 -12.97
N TYR A 12 7.49 -10.41 -12.54
CA TYR A 12 8.32 -11.61 -12.42
C TYR A 12 7.74 -12.77 -13.25
N LYS A 13 8.62 -13.61 -13.82
CA LYS A 13 8.22 -14.84 -14.50
C LYS A 13 7.66 -15.82 -13.45
N GLY A 14 6.44 -16.32 -13.66
CA GLY A 14 5.77 -17.25 -12.75
C GLY A 14 5.14 -16.61 -11.49
N ALA A 15 5.08 -15.27 -11.42
CA ALA A 15 4.21 -14.58 -10.47
C ALA A 15 2.77 -14.55 -11.00
N SER A 16 1.82 -14.24 -10.12
CA SER A 16 0.39 -14.18 -10.48
C SER A 16 0.13 -13.15 -11.59
N ASN A 17 -0.80 -13.46 -12.48
CA ASN A 17 -1.24 -12.59 -13.58
C ASN A 17 -1.84 -11.26 -13.10
N ILE A 18 -2.12 -11.12 -11.80
CA ILE A 18 -2.61 -9.91 -11.18
C ILE A 18 -1.69 -8.73 -11.45
N ILE A 19 -0.38 -8.88 -11.32
CA ILE A 19 0.54 -7.79 -11.65
C ILE A 19 0.78 -7.74 -13.16
N GLY A 20 0.90 -8.89 -13.81
CA GLY A 20 0.70 -9.08 -15.25
C GLY A 20 1.16 -7.94 -16.16
N ASP A 21 0.20 -7.28 -16.80
CA ASP A 21 0.30 -6.11 -17.67
C ASP A 21 0.22 -4.77 -16.93
N ARG A 22 -0.11 -4.79 -15.63
CA ARG A 22 -0.19 -3.60 -14.78
C ARG A 22 1.18 -3.10 -14.31
N SER A 23 2.21 -3.95 -14.35
CA SER A 23 3.59 -3.55 -14.06
C SER A 23 4.30 -3.03 -15.32
N PHE A 24 5.00 -1.91 -15.16
CA PHE A 24 5.74 -1.29 -16.26
C PHE A 24 6.99 -2.07 -16.69
N SER A 25 7.61 -2.86 -15.80
CA SER A 25 8.85 -3.58 -16.13
C SER A 25 9.24 -4.62 -15.07
N LYS A 26 10.17 -5.51 -15.44
CA LYS A 26 10.93 -6.34 -14.49
C LYS A 26 12.14 -5.62 -13.88
N ASN A 27 12.53 -4.47 -14.42
CA ASN A 27 13.70 -3.71 -13.96
C ASN A 27 13.28 -2.66 -12.91
N PRO A 28 13.79 -2.74 -11.66
CA PRO A 28 13.47 -1.79 -10.60
C PRO A 28 13.79 -0.33 -10.93
N LYS A 29 14.86 -0.08 -11.70
CA LYS A 29 15.23 1.28 -12.11
C LYS A 29 14.18 1.88 -13.05
N ILE A 30 13.68 1.09 -14.00
CA ILE A 30 12.65 1.53 -14.96
C ILE A 30 11.34 1.83 -14.24
N VAL A 31 10.87 0.90 -13.38
CA VAL A 31 9.61 1.09 -12.64
C VAL A 31 9.70 2.29 -11.68
N SER A 32 10.84 2.45 -11.01
CA SER A 32 11.09 3.61 -10.14
C SER A 32 11.03 4.93 -10.92
N LEU A 33 11.72 5.03 -12.06
CA LEU A 33 11.72 6.22 -12.92
C LEU A 33 10.32 6.56 -13.45
N ILE A 34 9.60 5.57 -13.98
CA ILE A 34 8.22 5.76 -14.48
C ILE A 34 7.30 6.20 -13.33
N GLY A 35 7.46 5.62 -12.14
CA GLY A 35 6.73 6.03 -10.95
C GLY A 35 6.92 7.52 -10.64
N ASP A 36 8.16 8.03 -10.70
CA ASP A 36 8.43 9.45 -10.46
C ASP A 36 7.80 10.35 -11.53
N ILE A 37 7.86 9.94 -12.80
CA ILE A 37 7.23 10.66 -13.92
C ILE A 37 5.71 10.71 -13.72
N CYS A 38 5.07 9.58 -13.42
CA CYS A 38 3.64 9.52 -13.17
C CYS A 38 3.23 10.43 -12.00
N ILE A 39 3.90 10.32 -10.85
CA ILE A 39 3.62 11.16 -9.68
C ILE A 39 3.75 12.64 -10.05
N LYS A 40 4.83 13.03 -10.74
CA LYS A 40 5.05 14.40 -11.18
C LYS A 40 3.93 14.89 -12.10
N LEU A 41 3.57 14.11 -13.11
CA LEU A 41 2.52 14.49 -14.07
C LEU A 41 1.14 14.58 -13.41
N PHE A 42 0.79 13.67 -12.50
CA PHE A 42 -0.46 13.78 -11.75
C PHE A 42 -0.49 15.06 -10.91
N HIS A 43 0.59 15.37 -10.18
CA HIS A 43 0.64 16.61 -9.39
C HIS A 43 0.55 17.86 -10.26
N LEU A 44 1.17 17.89 -11.45
CA LEU A 44 1.06 19.01 -12.39
C LEU A 44 -0.35 19.23 -12.94
N ASN A 45 -1.21 18.21 -12.86
CA ASN A 45 -2.59 18.26 -13.30
C ASN A 45 -3.57 18.29 -12.10
N SER A 46 -3.10 18.68 -10.92
CA SER A 46 -3.92 18.73 -9.71
C SER A 46 -4.60 17.40 -9.39
N ILE A 47 -3.90 16.27 -9.60
CA ILE A 47 -4.37 14.92 -9.28
C ILE A 47 -3.46 14.30 -8.22
N GLY A 48 -4.07 13.82 -7.14
CA GLY A 48 -3.39 13.06 -6.10
C GLY A 48 -2.97 11.67 -6.57
N ALA A 49 -1.68 11.38 -6.50
CA ALA A 49 -1.11 10.08 -6.78
C ALA A 49 -1.22 9.12 -5.57
N VAL A 50 -1.57 7.85 -5.85
CA VAL A 50 -1.52 6.74 -4.87
C VAL A 50 -0.59 5.65 -5.40
N ILE A 51 0.58 5.50 -4.78
CA ILE A 51 1.50 4.41 -5.11
C ILE A 51 1.04 3.12 -4.44
N LYS A 52 1.02 2.00 -5.19
CA LYS A 52 0.58 0.71 -4.65
C LYS A 52 1.25 -0.50 -5.32
N HIS A 53 1.25 -1.67 -4.68
CA HIS A 53 0.86 -1.90 -3.28
C HIS A 53 2.13 -1.93 -2.43
N ILE A 54 2.35 -0.93 -1.57
CA ILE A 54 3.60 -0.78 -0.83
C ILE A 54 3.76 -1.92 0.20
N PRO A 55 4.95 -2.55 0.32
CA PRO A 55 6.21 -2.27 -0.38
C PRO A 55 6.49 -3.17 -1.60
N GLY A 56 5.49 -3.88 -2.13
CA GLY A 56 5.57 -4.58 -3.41
C GLY A 56 4.78 -5.89 -3.46
N HIS A 57 3.77 -5.98 -4.32
CA HIS A 57 2.98 -7.19 -4.57
C HIS A 57 3.57 -8.07 -5.70
N GLY A 58 4.59 -7.59 -6.42
CA GLY A 58 5.13 -8.23 -7.63
C GLY A 58 5.49 -9.72 -7.52
N LEU A 59 6.04 -10.14 -6.38
CA LEU A 59 6.44 -11.53 -6.11
C LEU A 59 5.29 -12.47 -5.72
N ALA A 60 4.07 -11.96 -5.54
CA ALA A 60 2.93 -12.78 -5.13
C ALA A 60 2.61 -13.83 -6.21
N LYS A 61 2.50 -15.09 -5.77
CA LYS A 61 2.13 -16.23 -6.63
C LYS A 61 0.62 -16.49 -6.64
N SER A 62 -0.13 -15.85 -5.76
CA SER A 62 -1.57 -16.02 -5.60
C SER A 62 -2.28 -14.67 -5.57
N ASP A 63 -3.58 -14.70 -5.82
CA ASP A 63 -4.42 -13.52 -5.74
C ASP A 63 -4.82 -13.18 -4.33
N SER A 64 -4.49 -11.97 -3.86
CA SER A 64 -4.97 -11.48 -2.56
C SER A 64 -6.50 -11.34 -2.53
N HIS A 65 -7.19 -11.26 -3.66
CA HIS A 65 -8.66 -11.34 -3.68
C HIS A 65 -9.18 -12.75 -3.33
N LYS A 66 -8.31 -13.77 -3.29
CA LYS A 66 -8.68 -15.18 -3.04
C LYS A 66 -7.92 -15.82 -1.87
N PHE A 67 -6.62 -15.56 -1.75
CA PHE A 67 -5.71 -16.16 -0.77
C PHE A 67 -4.63 -15.17 -0.34
N THR A 68 -4.24 -15.18 0.93
CA THR A 68 -3.14 -14.36 1.44
C THR A 68 -1.81 -14.76 0.78
N PRO A 69 -1.18 -13.92 -0.06
CA PRO A 69 0.10 -14.26 -0.67
C PRO A 69 1.23 -14.22 0.36
N ILE A 70 2.17 -15.15 0.24
CA ILE A 70 3.35 -15.24 1.10
C ILE A 70 4.62 -15.07 0.26
N ILE A 71 5.43 -14.07 0.60
CA ILE A 71 6.74 -13.82 0.00
C ILE A 71 7.81 -14.34 0.95
N ASN A 72 8.62 -15.28 0.47
CA ASN A 72 9.75 -15.85 1.21
C ASN A 72 11.09 -15.40 0.60
N LYS A 73 11.35 -14.10 0.60
CA LYS A 73 12.61 -13.49 0.15
C LYS A 73 13.25 -12.71 1.30
N THR A 74 14.57 -12.67 1.33
CA THR A 74 15.33 -11.96 2.37
C THR A 74 15.16 -10.45 2.24
N LEU A 75 15.29 -9.73 3.36
CA LEU A 75 15.21 -8.26 3.36
C LEU A 75 16.21 -7.62 2.39
N LYS A 76 17.47 -8.08 2.37
CA LYS A 76 18.51 -7.60 1.44
C LYS A 76 18.14 -7.78 -0.03
N TYR A 77 17.39 -8.85 -0.37
CA TYR A 77 16.87 -9.04 -1.73
C TYR A 77 15.79 -8.00 -2.04
N LEU A 78 14.82 -7.84 -1.14
CA LEU A 78 13.68 -6.96 -1.30
C LEU A 78 14.11 -5.48 -1.39
N GLU A 79 15.06 -5.05 -0.57
CA GLU A 79 15.65 -3.70 -0.59
C GLU A 79 16.29 -3.33 -1.94
N LYS A 80 16.84 -4.32 -2.66
CA LYS A 80 17.44 -4.13 -4.00
C LYS A 80 16.44 -4.26 -5.15
N LYS A 81 15.22 -4.73 -4.87
CA LYS A 81 14.22 -5.11 -5.87
C LYS A 81 12.88 -4.44 -5.56
N ASP A 82 11.92 -5.15 -4.99
CA ASP A 82 10.54 -4.68 -4.79
C ASP A 82 10.50 -3.37 -3.98
N PHE A 83 11.25 -3.27 -2.88
CA PHE A 83 11.20 -2.07 -2.02
C PHE A 83 11.90 -0.88 -2.67
N TYR A 84 12.82 -1.12 -3.60
CA TYR A 84 13.56 -0.08 -4.32
C TYR A 84 12.61 0.82 -5.11
N THR A 85 11.54 0.27 -5.70
CA THR A 85 10.61 1.05 -6.52
C THR A 85 9.78 2.04 -5.71
N PHE A 86 9.63 1.83 -4.40
CA PHE A 86 8.88 2.71 -3.50
C PHE A 86 9.76 3.71 -2.74
N LYS A 87 11.08 3.58 -2.83
CA LYS A 87 12.01 4.37 -2.03
C LYS A 87 11.91 5.87 -2.34
N ASN A 88 11.69 6.68 -1.30
CA ASN A 88 11.65 8.14 -1.34
C ASN A 88 10.71 8.75 -2.40
N LYS A 89 9.63 8.04 -2.75
CA LYS A 89 8.65 8.55 -3.72
C LYS A 89 7.89 9.74 -3.15
N LYS A 90 7.75 10.80 -3.95
CA LYS A 90 7.06 12.04 -3.57
C LYS A 90 5.52 11.94 -3.63
N SER A 91 4.99 10.72 -3.66
CA SER A 91 3.54 10.50 -3.64
C SER A 91 2.93 10.97 -2.32
N PHE A 92 1.72 11.52 -2.39
CA PHE A 92 1.00 11.93 -1.19
C PHE A 92 0.39 10.75 -0.44
N PHE A 93 -0.06 9.74 -1.20
CA PHE A 93 -0.67 8.54 -0.64
C PHE A 93 0.11 7.30 -1.06
N ALA A 94 0.14 6.30 -0.18
CA ALA A 94 0.57 4.95 -0.52
C ALA A 94 -0.40 3.92 0.07
N MET A 95 -0.74 2.91 -0.72
CA MET A 95 -1.68 1.85 -0.33
C MET A 95 -0.90 0.58 0.02
N THR A 96 -1.10 0.03 1.22
CA THR A 96 -0.42 -1.19 1.70
C THR A 96 -0.84 -2.43 0.92
N ALA A 97 -0.06 -3.50 0.98
CA ALA A 97 -0.42 -4.79 0.37
C ALA A 97 -0.96 -5.79 1.41
N HIS A 98 -1.97 -6.59 1.05
CA HIS A 98 -2.37 -7.75 1.86
C HIS A 98 -1.48 -8.97 1.61
N VAL A 99 -0.16 -8.80 1.82
CA VAL A 99 0.88 -9.81 1.57
C VAL A 99 1.71 -10.04 2.83
N VAL A 100 2.05 -11.29 3.11
CA VAL A 100 2.93 -11.68 4.23
C VAL A 100 4.37 -11.79 3.74
N TYR A 101 5.29 -11.03 4.35
CA TYR A 101 6.73 -11.16 4.09
C TYR A 101 7.36 -12.03 5.19
N LYS A 102 7.42 -13.34 4.93
CA LYS A 102 7.77 -14.37 5.94
C LYS A 102 9.10 -14.13 6.66
N GLN A 103 10.06 -13.50 5.99
CA GLN A 103 11.40 -13.21 6.52
C GLN A 103 11.47 -11.91 7.35
N ILE A 104 10.35 -11.18 7.48
CA ILE A 104 10.24 -9.95 8.27
C ILE A 104 9.15 -10.16 9.33
N ASP A 105 7.89 -10.31 8.90
CA ASP A 105 6.76 -10.68 9.77
C ASP A 105 6.04 -11.89 9.17
N LYS A 106 6.10 -13.02 9.86
CA LYS A 106 5.52 -14.29 9.40
C LYS A 106 4.03 -14.43 9.68
N HIS A 107 3.45 -13.53 10.49
CA HIS A 107 2.09 -13.66 11.01
C HIS A 107 1.11 -12.68 10.38
N ASN A 108 1.59 -11.48 10.04
CA ASN A 108 0.73 -10.39 9.58
C ASN A 108 0.98 -10.04 8.11
N THR A 109 -0.06 -9.59 7.43
CA THR A 109 0.09 -8.87 6.17
C THR A 109 0.71 -7.49 6.44
N VAL A 110 1.25 -6.83 5.41
CA VAL A 110 1.80 -5.47 5.53
C VAL A 110 0.83 -4.53 6.25
N THR A 111 -0.45 -4.55 5.87
CA THR A 111 -1.52 -3.73 6.45
C THR A 111 -1.61 -3.85 7.97
N HIS A 112 -1.30 -5.04 8.53
CA HIS A 112 -1.44 -5.33 9.95
C HIS A 112 -0.09 -5.47 10.68
N SER A 113 1.03 -5.23 10.00
CA SER A 113 2.37 -5.42 10.57
C SER A 113 3.01 -4.08 10.95
N LYS A 114 3.12 -3.83 12.26
CA LYS A 114 3.83 -2.65 12.79
C LYS A 114 5.31 -2.64 12.38
N GLU A 115 5.94 -3.81 12.30
CA GLU A 115 7.34 -3.94 11.89
C GLU A 115 7.53 -3.52 10.43
N ILE A 116 6.70 -4.03 9.52
CA ILE A 116 6.80 -3.69 8.09
C ILE A 116 6.37 -2.23 7.85
N ILE A 117 5.37 -1.71 8.57
CA ILE A 117 5.01 -0.29 8.49
C ILE A 117 6.17 0.59 8.97
N ASN A 118 6.85 0.24 10.07
CA ASN A 118 8.06 0.95 10.51
C ASN A 118 9.17 0.89 9.45
N LEU A 119 9.33 -0.24 8.76
CA LEU A 119 10.25 -0.36 7.63
C LEU A 119 9.86 0.58 6.48
N ILE A 120 8.57 0.67 6.14
CA ILE A 120 8.05 1.59 5.12
C ILE A 120 8.36 3.04 5.52
N ARG A 121 8.13 3.40 6.79
CA ARG A 121 8.41 4.75 7.30
C ARG A 121 9.90 5.07 7.30
N ASN A 122 10.75 4.15 7.73
CA ASN A 122 12.14 4.46 8.09
C ASN A 122 13.15 4.08 7.01
N LYS A 123 12.99 2.92 6.37
CA LYS A 123 13.92 2.43 5.33
C LYS A 123 13.49 2.83 3.91
N ILE A 124 12.20 2.67 3.60
CA ILE A 124 11.65 3.11 2.30
C ILE A 124 11.48 4.63 2.28
N GLY A 125 11.24 5.24 3.44
CA GLY A 125 11.21 6.70 3.59
C GLY A 125 9.84 7.32 3.26
N PHE A 126 8.75 6.54 3.24
CA PHE A 126 7.42 7.07 2.98
C PHE A 126 6.82 7.74 4.23
N LYS A 127 6.71 9.07 4.22
CA LYS A 127 6.30 9.87 5.39
C LYS A 127 4.90 10.50 5.28
N ASN A 128 4.18 10.27 4.19
CA ASN A 128 2.83 10.84 3.99
C ASN A 128 1.74 9.85 4.41
N ILE A 129 0.54 9.92 3.81
CA ILE A 129 -0.63 9.17 4.29
C ILE A 129 -0.55 7.72 3.79
N LEU A 130 -0.49 6.76 4.73
CA LEU A 130 -0.64 5.34 4.45
C LEU A 130 -2.12 4.94 4.52
N ILE A 131 -2.56 4.28 3.47
CA ILE A 131 -3.93 3.79 3.32
C ILE A 131 -3.88 2.26 3.28
N SER A 132 -4.80 1.58 3.95
CA SER A 132 -4.93 0.13 3.76
C SER A 132 -5.39 -0.20 2.34
N ASP A 133 -5.06 -1.38 1.83
CA ASP A 133 -5.91 -2.00 0.79
C ASP A 133 -7.27 -2.39 1.40
N ASP A 134 -8.24 -2.79 0.57
CA ASP A 134 -9.62 -3.06 1.02
C ASP A 134 -9.66 -4.13 2.13
N VAL A 135 -10.15 -3.74 3.32
CA VAL A 135 -10.19 -4.63 4.51
C VAL A 135 -11.26 -5.72 4.44
N SER A 136 -12.14 -5.66 3.43
CA SER A 136 -13.12 -6.71 3.15
C SER A 136 -12.59 -7.80 2.20
N MET A 137 -11.34 -7.67 1.70
CA MET A 137 -10.73 -8.67 0.82
C MET A 137 -10.55 -10.03 1.50
N LYS A 138 -10.86 -11.10 0.76
CA LYS A 138 -10.77 -12.50 1.25
C LYS A 138 -9.36 -12.94 1.68
N SER A 139 -8.30 -12.21 1.32
CA SER A 139 -6.96 -12.43 1.89
C SER A 139 -6.90 -12.24 3.40
N LEU A 140 -7.85 -11.51 3.99
CA LEU A 140 -7.90 -11.25 5.41
C LEU A 140 -8.90 -12.21 6.07
N LYS A 141 -8.45 -12.88 7.12
CA LYS A 141 -9.23 -13.95 7.79
C LYS A 141 -9.95 -13.48 9.06
N ASN A 142 -9.77 -12.24 9.48
CA ASN A 142 -10.44 -11.71 10.67
C ASN A 142 -11.73 -10.97 10.30
N SER A 143 -12.56 -10.67 11.30
CA SER A 143 -13.70 -9.77 11.15
C SER A 143 -13.28 -8.36 10.71
N ILE A 144 -14.21 -7.62 10.10
CA ILE A 144 -14.00 -6.22 9.67
C ILE A 144 -13.52 -5.34 10.83
N LYS A 145 -14.16 -5.46 12.00
CA LYS A 145 -13.71 -4.80 13.24
C LYS A 145 -12.23 -5.09 13.54
N THR A 146 -11.84 -6.36 13.56
CA THR A 146 -10.46 -6.75 13.90
C THR A 146 -9.45 -6.28 12.86
N ASN A 147 -9.77 -6.38 11.56
CA ASN A 147 -8.89 -5.87 10.49
C ASN A 147 -8.71 -4.34 10.62
N THR A 148 -9.80 -3.61 10.88
CA THR A 148 -9.77 -2.15 11.06
C THR A 148 -8.87 -1.75 12.23
N LEU A 149 -9.11 -2.32 13.41
CA LEU A 149 -8.32 -2.03 14.61
C LEU A 149 -6.83 -2.37 14.43
N LYS A 150 -6.54 -3.54 13.83
CA LYS A 150 -5.16 -3.96 13.57
C LYS A 150 -4.46 -3.05 12.55
N ALA A 151 -5.16 -2.57 11.52
CA ALA A 151 -4.58 -1.69 10.51
C ALA A 151 -4.14 -0.36 11.13
N PHE A 152 -4.99 0.25 11.96
CA PHE A 152 -4.63 1.46 12.70
C PHE A 152 -3.51 1.20 13.72
N ALA A 153 -3.60 0.12 14.50
CA ALA A 153 -2.56 -0.25 15.48
C ALA A 153 -1.19 -0.50 14.85
N ALA A 154 -1.16 -0.99 13.60
CA ALA A 154 0.07 -1.18 12.84
C ALA A 154 0.66 0.14 12.30
N GLY A 155 -0.17 1.18 12.13
CA GLY A 155 0.24 2.52 11.71
C GLY A 155 -0.29 2.98 10.34
N CYS A 156 -1.36 2.35 9.82
CA CYS A 156 -2.13 2.92 8.72
C CYS A 156 -2.82 4.21 9.18
N ASN A 157 -2.88 5.22 8.31
CA ASN A 157 -3.58 6.48 8.61
C ASN A 157 -5.05 6.43 8.19
N LEU A 158 -5.36 5.69 7.13
CA LEU A 158 -6.71 5.49 6.63
C LEU A 158 -6.96 4.01 6.35
N VAL A 159 -8.19 3.57 6.56
CA VAL A 159 -8.65 2.20 6.25
C VAL A 159 -9.69 2.27 5.13
N LEU A 160 -9.51 1.45 4.09
CA LEU A 160 -10.44 1.34 2.96
C LEU A 160 -11.34 0.13 3.09
N HIS A 161 -12.61 0.32 2.76
CA HIS A 161 -13.62 -0.72 2.59
C HIS A 161 -14.37 -0.42 1.28
N CYS A 162 -14.44 -1.40 0.37
CA CYS A 162 -14.85 -1.13 -1.01
C CYS A 162 -16.05 -1.96 -1.51
N ASN A 163 -16.62 -2.85 -0.69
CA ASN A 163 -17.70 -3.74 -1.13
C ASN A 163 -19.12 -3.13 -1.00
N GLY A 164 -19.25 -1.94 -0.40
CA GLY A 164 -20.52 -1.21 -0.28
C GLY A 164 -21.49 -1.75 0.77
N ASN A 165 -21.12 -2.75 1.56
CA ASN A 165 -21.96 -3.28 2.64
C ASN A 165 -22.06 -2.29 3.80
N MET A 166 -23.23 -1.69 4.00
CA MET A 166 -23.48 -0.67 5.04
C MET A 166 -23.17 -1.15 6.46
N ASN A 167 -23.47 -2.40 6.79
CA ASN A 167 -23.21 -2.95 8.11
C ASN A 167 -21.70 -3.04 8.38
N GLU A 168 -20.91 -3.42 7.37
CA GLU A 168 -19.46 -3.46 7.47
C GLU A 168 -18.87 -2.04 7.50
N MET A 169 -19.37 -1.11 6.68
CA MET A 169 -18.95 0.29 6.72
C MET A 169 -19.17 0.92 8.10
N LYS A 170 -20.30 0.63 8.76
CA LYS A 170 -20.55 1.07 10.13
C LYS A 170 -19.53 0.48 11.10
N GLN A 171 -19.19 -0.80 10.97
CA GLN A 171 -18.12 -1.40 11.79
C GLN A 171 -16.77 -0.73 11.55
N VAL A 172 -16.42 -0.36 10.32
CA VAL A 172 -15.18 0.38 10.05
C VAL A 172 -15.23 1.75 10.73
N ALA A 173 -16.34 2.49 10.59
CA ALA A 173 -16.51 3.81 11.18
C ALA A 173 -16.44 3.77 12.72
N ASP A 174 -17.18 2.87 13.37
CA ASP A 174 -17.25 2.72 14.83
C ASP A 174 -15.89 2.32 15.46
N ASN A 175 -14.98 1.76 14.66
CA ASN A 175 -13.66 1.31 15.11
C ASN A 175 -12.50 2.14 14.52
N SER A 176 -12.81 3.27 13.87
CA SER A 176 -11.82 4.22 13.37
C SER A 176 -11.53 5.28 14.43
N PRO A 177 -10.27 5.69 14.62
CA PRO A 177 -9.95 6.81 15.50
C PRO A 177 -10.47 8.12 14.88
N PHE A 178 -10.67 9.13 15.73
CA PHE A 178 -10.84 10.50 15.25
C PHE A 178 -9.60 10.97 14.47
N ILE A 179 -9.81 11.90 13.54
CA ILE A 179 -8.74 12.49 12.74
C ILE A 179 -7.75 13.19 13.66
N ASP A 180 -6.47 12.82 13.57
CA ASP A 180 -5.40 13.42 14.36
C ASP A 180 -4.75 14.64 13.66
N LYS A 181 -3.86 15.33 14.39
CA LYS A 181 -3.12 16.49 13.86
C LYS A 181 -2.27 16.14 12.64
N PHE A 182 -1.78 14.90 12.54
CA PHE A 182 -0.97 14.47 11.41
C PHE A 182 -1.81 14.40 10.14
N ILE A 183 -2.98 13.76 10.20
CA ILE A 183 -3.89 13.67 9.05
C ILE A 183 -4.39 15.06 8.66
N ILE A 184 -4.76 15.94 9.60
CA ILE A 184 -5.17 17.32 9.29
C ILE A 184 -4.05 18.06 8.55
N LYS A 185 -2.84 18.03 9.08
CA LYS A 185 -1.67 18.68 8.46
C LYS A 185 -1.44 18.15 7.05
N LYS A 186 -1.43 16.83 6.88
CA LYS A 186 -1.19 16.20 5.59
C LYS A 186 -2.31 16.53 4.60
N THR A 187 -3.56 16.44 4.99
CA THR A 187 -4.68 16.80 4.11
C THR A 187 -4.60 18.27 3.68
N SER A 188 -4.19 19.20 4.56
CA SER A 188 -3.93 20.59 4.18
C SER A 188 -2.77 20.74 3.17
N GLU A 189 -1.66 20.02 3.37
CA GLU A 189 -0.55 19.97 2.40
C GLU A 189 -1.01 19.41 1.04
N PHE A 190 -1.90 18.42 1.05
CA PHE A 190 -2.47 17.84 -0.17
C PHE A 190 -3.34 18.82 -0.94
N TYR A 191 -4.19 19.60 -0.26
CA TYR A 191 -5.01 20.62 -0.93
C TYR A 191 -4.17 21.66 -1.68
N LYS A 192 -2.98 22.01 -1.18
CA LYS A 192 -2.05 22.91 -1.88
C LYS A 192 -1.46 22.32 -3.17
N ILE A 193 -1.56 21.01 -3.37
CA ILE A 193 -1.16 20.33 -4.62
C ILE A 193 -2.33 20.31 -5.61
N LEU A 194 -3.57 20.39 -5.11
CA LEU A 194 -4.78 20.39 -5.95
C LEU A 194 -5.16 21.79 -6.45
N SER A 195 -4.80 22.84 -5.70
CA SER A 195 -4.97 24.25 -6.06
C SER A 195 -3.83 24.76 -6.93
#